data_AF-A0A924H2C7-F1
#
_entry.id   AF-A0A924H2C7-F1
#
_cell.length_a   1.000
_cell.length_b   1.000
_cell.length_c   1.000
_cell.angle_alpha   90.00
_cell.angle_beta   90.00
_cell.angle_gamma   90.00
#
_symmetry.space_group_name_H-M   'P 1'
#
loop_
_entity.id
_entity.type
_entity.pdbx_description
1 polymer ?
#
loop_
_entity_poly.entity_id
_entity_poly.type
_entity_poly.pdbx_seq_one_letter_code
_entity_poly.pdbx_strand_id
1 'polypeptide(L)'
;MKFHQASVQIGVAALAVFAGPLALAQAGPWSIGASAGRSATTIDDAGIRSGIAGQGLGTASIDDNDRATGYKLFGGYQFSPYIGVEGGYFDLGHFGYAAHTLPSGTLNGDIRIKGLNLDLVGTVPLFGGLSALGRVGVTSIRASDHFSAIPLARVPYANANPSERSTNWKAGLGLSYAVTEALSLRAEAERYRLKDAVGNTGHADLFSVGLVYRYGGSPPPVRAAAPAPIVVAAAPAPMPAPAPMPASPPPPPPPPAPMRVTLSADSLFDFDKSVIKTQGRESLDKLAAELRGVRYESIVVTGHTDRFGSHAYNMKLSQRRAEAVAAYLTQTGVTSSQMSATGVDGANPVTKPGECKGSKPTPAVVACLQPDRRVEVEVTGTRPSR
;
A
#
# COMPACT_ATOMS: atom_id res chain seq x y z
N MET A 1 -45.91 17.82 -23.02
CA MET A 1 -44.81 18.63 -23.58
C MET A 1 -43.74 18.79 -22.51
N LYS A 2 -42.52 18.29 -22.82
CA LYS A 2 -41.20 18.70 -22.32
C LYS A 2 -41.02 18.97 -20.81
N PHE A 3 -40.50 17.98 -20.09
CA PHE A 3 -39.60 18.24 -18.95
C PHE A 3 -38.17 17.94 -19.37
N HIS A 4 -37.31 18.93 -19.13
CA HIS A 4 -35.97 19.06 -19.68
C HIS A 4 -35.02 17.97 -19.20
N GLN A 5 -34.31 17.38 -20.17
CA GLN A 5 -33.07 16.64 -19.98
C GLN A 5 -32.04 17.56 -19.33
N ALA A 6 -31.60 17.23 -18.11
CA ALA A 6 -30.35 17.74 -17.54
C ALA A 6 -29.28 16.65 -17.70
N SER A 7 -28.83 16.49 -18.94
CA SER A 7 -27.67 15.67 -19.31
C SER A 7 -26.40 16.43 -18.88
N VAL A 8 -26.00 16.29 -17.61
CA VAL A 8 -24.69 16.79 -17.18
C VAL A 8 -23.64 15.80 -17.67
N GLN A 9 -22.93 16.21 -18.72
CA GLN A 9 -21.73 15.58 -19.22
C GLN A 9 -20.68 15.48 -18.10
N ILE A 10 -20.48 14.29 -17.54
CA ILE A 10 -19.21 13.94 -16.90
C ILE A 10 -18.37 13.27 -17.98
N GLY A 11 -17.43 14.06 -18.50
CA GLY A 11 -16.51 13.69 -19.56
C GLY A 11 -15.82 12.35 -19.27
N VAL A 12 -15.83 11.50 -20.30
CA VAL A 12 -14.91 10.38 -20.42
C VAL A 12 -13.51 10.97 -20.53
N ALA A 13 -12.81 11.08 -19.41
CA ALA A 13 -11.40 11.44 -19.35
C ALA A 13 -10.70 10.54 -18.33
N ALA A 14 -10.68 9.23 -18.58
CA ALA A 14 -9.84 8.28 -17.83
C ALA A 14 -9.54 7.00 -18.62
N LEU A 15 -9.57 7.06 -19.96
CA LEU A 15 -9.30 5.89 -20.82
C LEU A 15 -8.40 6.31 -22.01
N ALA A 16 -7.26 6.92 -21.70
CA ALA A 16 -6.23 7.26 -22.69
C ALA A 16 -4.83 7.36 -22.05
N VAL A 17 -4.43 6.39 -21.22
CA VAL A 17 -3.01 6.22 -20.82
C VAL A 17 -2.56 4.76 -20.95
N PHE A 18 -3.08 4.04 -21.94
CA PHE A 18 -2.59 2.70 -22.29
C PHE A 18 -2.32 2.62 -23.80
N ALA A 19 -1.30 3.35 -24.26
CA ALA A 19 -0.56 3.07 -25.49
C ALA A 19 0.64 4.04 -25.60
N GLY A 20 1.77 3.67 -25.00
CA GLY A 20 3.05 4.39 -25.10
C GLY A 20 4.13 3.63 -24.32
N PRO A 21 5.37 3.54 -24.83
CA PRO A 21 6.06 2.28 -25.06
C PRO A 21 6.57 1.59 -23.80
N LEU A 22 6.70 0.26 -23.90
CA LEU A 22 7.62 -0.56 -23.13
C LEU A 22 9.03 0.06 -23.16
N ALA A 23 9.36 0.92 -22.20
CA ALA A 23 10.73 1.37 -21.96
C ALA A 23 10.85 1.98 -20.56
N LEU A 24 11.72 1.36 -19.75
CA LEU A 24 12.22 1.80 -18.43
C LEU A 24 11.26 1.59 -17.24
N ALA A 25 11.06 0.32 -16.91
CA ALA A 25 10.71 -0.13 -15.57
C ALA A 25 11.81 0.28 -14.57
N GLN A 26 11.58 1.38 -13.85
CA GLN A 26 12.20 1.65 -12.55
C GLN A 26 11.12 1.44 -11.48
N ALA A 27 11.43 0.65 -10.45
CA ALA A 27 10.53 0.19 -9.40
C ALA A 27 9.64 1.32 -8.84
N GLY A 28 8.32 1.24 -9.10
CA GLY A 28 7.34 2.22 -8.64
C GLY A 28 6.28 1.52 -7.79
N PRO A 29 5.56 2.22 -6.91
CA PRO A 29 4.59 1.62 -5.97
C PRO A 29 3.28 1.20 -6.67
N TRP A 30 3.38 0.78 -7.92
CA TRP A 30 2.30 0.35 -8.77
C TRP A 30 2.07 -1.14 -8.61
N SER A 31 0.81 -1.52 -8.54
CA SER A 31 0.37 -2.90 -8.50
C SER A 31 -0.73 -3.12 -9.52
N ILE A 32 -0.76 -4.32 -10.08
CA ILE A 32 -1.86 -4.79 -10.90
C ILE A 32 -2.35 -6.10 -10.32
N GLY A 33 -3.67 -6.28 -10.28
CA GLY A 33 -4.28 -7.44 -9.68
C GLY A 33 -5.51 -7.89 -10.46
N ALA A 34 -5.74 -9.20 -10.40
CA ALA A 34 -6.96 -9.81 -10.87
C ALA A 34 -7.49 -10.73 -9.78
N SER A 35 -8.80 -10.70 -9.56
CA SER A 35 -9.48 -11.59 -8.61
C SER A 35 -10.75 -12.16 -9.23
N ALA A 36 -11.05 -13.40 -8.88
CA ALA A 36 -12.28 -14.07 -9.26
C ALA A 36 -12.93 -14.68 -8.02
N GLY A 37 -14.25 -14.83 -8.05
CA GLY A 37 -14.94 -15.43 -6.93
C GLY A 37 -16.44 -15.45 -7.09
N ARG A 38 -17.14 -15.55 -5.96
CA ARG A 38 -18.59 -15.69 -5.92
C ARG A 38 -19.23 -14.39 -5.48
N SER A 39 -20.16 -13.90 -6.28
CA SER A 39 -21.02 -12.79 -5.95
C SER A 39 -22.39 -13.31 -5.50
N ALA A 40 -23.02 -12.61 -4.57
CA ALA A 40 -24.37 -12.88 -4.11
C ALA A 40 -25.13 -11.55 -3.97
N THR A 41 -26.41 -11.54 -4.32
CA THR A 41 -27.29 -10.39 -4.16
C THR A 41 -28.58 -10.81 -3.48
N THR A 42 -29.18 -9.93 -2.68
CA THR A 42 -30.53 -10.16 -2.17
C THR A 42 -31.55 -9.71 -3.21
N ILE A 43 -32.42 -10.61 -3.65
CA ILE A 43 -33.55 -10.31 -4.54
C ILE A 43 -34.79 -10.06 -3.64
N ASP A 44 -35.57 -9.02 -3.95
CA ASP A 44 -36.76 -8.64 -3.17
C ASP A 44 -38.03 -9.29 -3.72
N ASP A 45 -38.27 -10.53 -3.29
CA ASP A 45 -39.44 -11.33 -3.71
C ASP A 45 -40.76 -10.63 -3.42
N ALA A 46 -40.84 -9.83 -2.35
CA ALA A 46 -42.05 -9.13 -1.97
C ALA A 46 -42.36 -7.99 -2.96
N GLY A 47 -41.33 -7.24 -3.35
CA GLY A 47 -41.38 -6.27 -4.43
C GLY A 47 -41.82 -6.89 -5.77
N ILE A 48 -41.23 -8.02 -6.15
CA ILE A 48 -41.59 -8.73 -7.39
C ILE A 48 -43.05 -9.22 -7.37
N ARG A 49 -43.48 -9.85 -6.27
CA ARG A 49 -44.88 -10.30 -6.10
C ARG A 49 -45.86 -9.14 -6.19
N SER A 50 -45.52 -7.99 -5.60
CA SER A 50 -46.37 -6.79 -5.66
C SER A 50 -46.50 -6.23 -7.08
N GLY A 51 -45.41 -6.23 -7.86
CA GLY A 51 -45.42 -5.80 -9.26
C GLY A 51 -46.25 -6.72 -10.15
N ILE A 52 -46.13 -8.04 -9.96
CA ILE A 52 -46.93 -9.05 -10.69
C ILE A 52 -48.42 -8.94 -10.31
N ALA A 53 -48.73 -8.78 -9.03
CA ALA A 53 -50.09 -8.56 -8.53
C ALA A 53 -50.70 -7.26 -9.08
N GLY A 54 -49.89 -6.19 -9.19
CA GLY A 54 -50.29 -4.92 -9.81
C GLY A 54 -50.62 -5.03 -11.31
N GLN A 55 -50.18 -6.10 -11.97
CA GLN A 55 -50.54 -6.43 -13.36
C GLN A 55 -51.74 -7.41 -13.45
N GLY A 56 -52.40 -7.72 -12.32
CA GLY A 56 -53.57 -8.61 -12.29
C GLY A 56 -53.22 -10.10 -12.39
N LEU A 57 -51.96 -10.47 -12.17
CA LEU A 57 -51.49 -11.85 -12.21
C LEU A 57 -51.18 -12.38 -10.80
N GLY A 58 -51.51 -13.65 -10.54
CA GLY A 58 -51.07 -14.34 -9.33
C GLY A 58 -49.65 -14.87 -9.46
N THR A 59 -48.90 -14.99 -8.37
CA THR A 59 -47.56 -15.62 -8.34
C THR A 59 -47.67 -17.02 -7.72
N ALA A 60 -47.37 -18.07 -8.49
CA ALA A 60 -47.34 -19.45 -8.00
C ALA A 60 -46.04 -19.76 -7.26
N SER A 61 -44.90 -19.48 -7.89
CA SER A 61 -43.55 -19.65 -7.31
C SER A 61 -42.58 -18.66 -7.95
N ILE A 62 -41.47 -18.41 -7.27
CA ILE A 62 -40.35 -17.62 -7.78
C ILE A 62 -39.10 -18.45 -7.52
N ASP A 63 -38.34 -18.74 -8.58
CA ASP A 63 -37.05 -19.41 -8.53
C ASP A 63 -35.94 -18.37 -8.73
N ASP A 64 -35.11 -18.18 -7.71
CA ASP A 64 -34.05 -17.19 -7.71
C ASP A 64 -32.69 -17.81 -8.01
N ASN A 65 -31.94 -17.17 -8.90
CA ASN A 65 -30.51 -17.39 -9.05
C ASN A 65 -29.76 -16.15 -8.52
N ASP A 66 -29.61 -16.13 -7.19
CA ASP A 66 -29.05 -15.03 -6.41
C ASP A 66 -27.51 -14.99 -6.40
N ARG A 67 -26.85 -15.99 -7.00
CA ARG A 67 -25.40 -16.18 -6.97
C ARG A 67 -24.82 -16.26 -8.37
N ALA A 68 -23.70 -15.57 -8.56
CA ALA A 68 -22.97 -15.57 -9.81
C ALA A 68 -21.46 -15.67 -9.57
N THR A 69 -20.73 -15.83 -10.68
CA THR A 69 -19.26 -15.72 -10.66
C THR A 69 -18.89 -14.28 -10.95
N GLY A 70 -18.13 -13.66 -10.05
CA GLY A 70 -17.64 -12.30 -10.18
C GLY A 70 -16.15 -12.26 -10.51
N TYR A 71 -15.76 -11.27 -11.32
CA TYR A 71 -14.40 -11.00 -11.73
C TYR A 71 -14.04 -9.53 -11.47
N LYS A 72 -12.79 -9.28 -11.12
CA LYS A 72 -12.26 -7.94 -10.90
C LYS A 72 -10.86 -7.83 -11.49
N LEU A 73 -10.62 -6.76 -12.22
CA LEU A 73 -9.31 -6.36 -12.68
C LEU A 73 -9.02 -4.96 -12.14
N PHE A 74 -7.91 -4.79 -11.44
CA PHE A 74 -7.62 -3.56 -10.73
C PHE A 74 -6.14 -3.20 -10.79
N GLY A 75 -5.87 -1.90 -10.75
CA GLY A 75 -4.54 -1.33 -10.65
C GLY A 75 -4.48 -0.37 -9.48
N GLY A 76 -3.41 -0.43 -8.71
CA GLY A 76 -3.26 0.34 -7.49
C GLY A 76 -1.95 1.09 -7.41
N TYR A 77 -1.98 2.26 -6.78
CA TYR A 77 -0.80 3.04 -6.41
C TYR A 77 -0.71 3.14 -4.89
N GLN A 78 0.43 2.75 -4.33
CA GLN A 78 0.65 2.78 -2.89
C GLN A 78 1.40 4.05 -2.48
N PHE A 79 0.76 4.92 -1.68
CA PHE A 79 1.36 6.19 -1.23
C PHE A 79 2.26 5.99 -0.02
N SER A 80 1.90 5.04 0.85
CA SER A 80 2.63 4.69 2.07
C SER A 80 2.52 3.19 2.34
N PRO A 81 3.33 2.62 3.25
CA PRO A 81 3.21 1.21 3.63
C PRO A 81 1.82 0.82 4.13
N TYR A 82 1.02 1.79 4.58
CA TYR A 82 -0.30 1.57 5.16
C TYR A 82 -1.46 2.01 4.27
N ILE A 83 -1.25 2.89 3.29
CA ILE A 83 -2.33 3.51 2.51
C ILE A 83 -1.98 3.51 1.03
N GLY A 84 -2.93 3.06 0.21
CA GLY A 84 -2.90 3.13 -1.25
C GLY A 84 -4.26 3.48 -1.83
N VAL A 85 -4.28 3.77 -3.13
CA VAL A 85 -5.51 3.89 -3.93
C VAL A 85 -5.54 2.75 -4.94
N GLU A 86 -6.73 2.17 -5.16
CA GLU A 86 -6.96 1.14 -6.17
C GLU A 86 -8.12 1.55 -7.07
N GLY A 87 -7.87 1.57 -8.37
CA GLY A 87 -8.89 1.78 -9.40
C GLY A 87 -9.06 0.51 -10.22
N GLY A 88 -10.29 0.16 -10.58
CA GLY A 88 -10.51 -1.08 -11.31
C GLY A 88 -11.85 -1.18 -12.01
N TYR A 89 -11.99 -2.32 -12.68
CA TYR A 89 -13.22 -2.78 -13.31
C TYR A 89 -13.67 -4.05 -12.60
N PHE A 90 -14.97 -4.16 -12.35
CA PHE A 90 -15.59 -5.36 -11.78
C PHE A 90 -16.82 -5.78 -12.59
N ASP A 91 -17.01 -7.09 -12.66
CA ASP A 91 -18.16 -7.77 -13.21
C ASP A 91 -18.68 -8.70 -12.13
N LEU A 92 -19.88 -8.43 -11.60
CA LEU A 92 -20.48 -9.30 -10.58
C LEU A 92 -21.25 -10.47 -11.22
N GLY A 93 -21.30 -10.58 -12.55
CA GLY A 93 -21.96 -11.67 -13.24
C GLY A 93 -23.42 -11.38 -13.57
N HIS A 94 -24.21 -12.45 -13.72
CA HIS A 94 -25.62 -12.40 -14.12
C HIS A 94 -26.45 -12.97 -12.99
N PHE A 95 -27.42 -12.20 -12.55
CA PHE A 95 -28.42 -12.60 -11.56
C PHE A 95 -29.75 -12.65 -12.27
N GLY A 96 -30.59 -13.61 -11.95
CA GLY A 96 -31.88 -13.72 -12.60
C GLY A 96 -32.90 -14.42 -11.74
N TYR A 97 -34.16 -14.23 -12.10
CA TYR A 97 -35.28 -14.89 -11.45
C TYR A 97 -36.27 -15.40 -12.50
N ALA A 98 -36.92 -16.51 -12.19
CA ALA A 98 -38.03 -17.05 -12.95
C ALA A 98 -39.28 -17.04 -12.05
N ALA A 99 -40.22 -16.15 -12.35
CA ALA A 99 -41.49 -16.07 -11.65
C ALA A 99 -42.58 -16.83 -12.42
N HIS A 100 -43.13 -17.88 -11.82
CA HIS A 100 -44.25 -18.63 -12.37
C HIS A 100 -45.57 -17.96 -11.98
N THR A 101 -46.35 -17.54 -12.98
CA THR A 101 -47.60 -16.78 -12.78
C THR A 101 -48.85 -17.63 -12.95
N LEU A 102 -49.96 -17.15 -12.40
CA LEU A 102 -51.31 -17.72 -12.51
C LEU A 102 -52.23 -16.71 -13.22
N PRO A 103 -52.94 -17.10 -14.30
CA PRO A 103 -52.91 -18.41 -14.99
C PRO A 103 -51.53 -18.71 -15.61
N SER A 104 -51.24 -20.00 -15.86
CA SER A 104 -49.88 -20.52 -16.11
C SER A 104 -49.07 -19.69 -17.11
N GLY A 105 -48.08 -18.97 -16.59
CA GLY A 105 -47.09 -18.20 -17.35
C GLY A 105 -45.75 -18.22 -16.63
N THR A 106 -44.68 -17.78 -17.29
CA THR A 106 -43.35 -17.65 -16.66
C THR A 106 -42.73 -16.34 -17.12
N LEU A 107 -42.34 -15.52 -16.15
CA LEU A 107 -41.66 -14.25 -16.33
C LEU A 107 -40.19 -14.43 -15.95
N ASN A 108 -39.30 -14.24 -16.91
CA ASN A 108 -37.86 -14.29 -16.67
C ASN A 108 -37.28 -12.88 -16.70
N GLY A 109 -36.51 -12.55 -15.67
CA GLY A 109 -35.69 -11.34 -15.64
C GLY A 109 -34.23 -11.69 -15.40
N ASP A 110 -33.32 -11.15 -16.21
CA ASP A 110 -31.88 -11.21 -15.98
C ASP A 110 -31.29 -9.82 -15.82
N ILE A 111 -30.35 -9.69 -14.88
CA ILE A 111 -29.68 -8.47 -14.49
C ILE A 111 -28.18 -8.74 -14.53
N ARG A 112 -27.46 -7.95 -15.33
CA ARG A 112 -26.00 -7.97 -15.38
C ARG A 112 -25.44 -6.74 -14.70
N ILE A 113 -24.56 -6.95 -13.71
CA ILE A 113 -23.99 -5.86 -12.90
C ILE A 113 -22.50 -5.72 -13.20
N LYS A 114 -22.14 -4.60 -13.84
CA LYS A 114 -20.75 -4.27 -14.22
C LYS A 114 -20.43 -2.85 -13.79
N GLY A 115 -19.17 -2.58 -13.47
CA GLY A 115 -18.82 -1.25 -12.99
C GLY A 115 -17.35 -0.95 -12.92
N LEU A 116 -17.08 0.31 -12.60
CA LEU A 116 -15.76 0.81 -12.25
C LEU A 116 -15.74 1.14 -10.76
N ASN A 117 -14.63 0.84 -10.10
CA ASN A 117 -14.39 1.18 -8.70
C ASN A 117 -13.18 2.11 -8.57
N LEU A 118 -13.24 2.97 -7.56
CA LEU A 118 -12.12 3.74 -7.05
C LEU A 118 -12.14 3.68 -5.53
N ASP A 119 -11.09 3.08 -4.97
CA ASP A 119 -11.03 2.68 -3.57
C ASP A 119 -9.79 3.25 -2.89
N LEU A 120 -9.97 3.69 -1.66
CA LEU A 120 -8.87 3.87 -0.72
C LEU A 120 -8.66 2.54 0.01
N VAL A 121 -7.44 2.02 -0.04
CA VAL A 121 -7.05 0.75 0.57
C VAL A 121 -6.06 0.99 1.70
N GLY A 122 -6.47 0.62 2.92
CA GLY A 122 -5.62 0.56 4.09
C GLY A 122 -5.05 -0.84 4.27
N THR A 123 -3.76 -0.96 4.56
CA THR A 123 -3.08 -2.24 4.82
C THR A 123 -2.37 -2.20 6.16
N VAL A 124 -2.55 -3.24 6.97
CA VAL A 124 -1.87 -3.41 8.26
C VAL A 124 -1.05 -4.70 8.21
N PRO A 125 0.29 -4.63 8.30
CA PRO A 125 1.11 -5.84 8.34
C PRO A 125 0.84 -6.60 9.64
N LEU A 126 0.58 -7.90 9.52
CA LEU A 126 0.38 -8.81 10.64
C LEU A 126 1.70 -9.54 10.93
N PHE A 127 1.84 -10.79 10.50
CA PHE A 127 2.98 -11.66 10.79
C PHE A 127 3.34 -12.51 9.56
N GLY A 128 4.64 -12.78 9.36
CA GLY A 128 5.11 -13.73 8.35
C GLY A 128 4.69 -13.41 6.91
N GLY A 129 4.63 -12.14 6.52
CA GLY A 129 4.19 -11.71 5.18
C GLY A 129 2.67 -11.66 4.98
N LEU A 130 1.89 -11.97 6.02
CA LEU A 130 0.45 -11.76 6.05
C LEU A 130 0.15 -10.29 6.43
N SER A 131 -0.78 -9.68 5.71
CA SER A 131 -1.30 -8.34 5.98
C SER A 131 -2.83 -8.36 5.95
N ALA A 132 -3.45 -7.67 6.90
CA ALA A 132 -4.87 -7.34 6.82
C ALA A 132 -5.06 -6.14 5.90
N LEU A 133 -6.13 -6.16 5.10
CA LEU A 133 -6.50 -5.04 4.24
C LEU A 133 -7.94 -4.62 4.48
N GLY A 134 -8.17 -3.31 4.48
CA GLY A 134 -9.49 -2.70 4.51
C GLY A 134 -9.62 -1.76 3.32
N ARG A 135 -10.79 -1.71 2.70
CA ARG A 135 -11.07 -0.84 1.56
C ARG A 135 -12.39 -0.12 1.74
N VAL A 136 -12.40 1.13 1.31
CA VAL A 136 -13.61 1.94 1.20
C VAL A 136 -13.50 2.76 -0.08
N GLY A 137 -14.59 2.81 -0.83
CA GLY A 137 -14.53 3.45 -2.14
C GLY A 137 -15.88 3.78 -2.71
N VAL A 138 -15.82 4.35 -3.90
CA VAL A 138 -16.99 4.68 -4.71
C VAL A 138 -17.01 3.81 -5.96
N THR A 139 -18.19 3.37 -6.33
CA THR A 139 -18.42 2.53 -7.50
C THR A 139 -19.40 3.18 -8.44
N SER A 140 -19.03 3.25 -9.71
CA SER A 140 -19.94 3.58 -10.79
C SER A 140 -20.46 2.27 -11.40
N ILE A 141 -21.69 1.92 -11.06
CA ILE A 141 -22.32 0.67 -11.51
C ILE A 141 -23.20 0.98 -12.71
N ARG A 142 -23.12 0.11 -13.72
CA ARG A 142 -24.07 0.03 -14.82
C ARG A 142 -24.79 -1.30 -14.71
N ALA A 143 -26.06 -1.24 -14.32
CA ALA A 143 -26.97 -2.38 -14.42
C ALA A 143 -27.56 -2.41 -15.84
N SER A 144 -27.73 -3.60 -16.40
CA SER A 144 -28.42 -3.80 -17.67
C SER A 144 -29.35 -4.97 -17.49
N ASP A 145 -30.65 -4.70 -17.69
CA ASP A 145 -31.72 -5.65 -17.43
C ASP A 145 -32.30 -6.13 -18.76
N HIS A 146 -32.50 -7.43 -18.90
CA HIS A 146 -33.19 -8.03 -20.02
C HIS A 146 -34.39 -8.83 -19.49
N PHE A 147 -35.57 -8.52 -20.04
CA PHE A 147 -36.84 -9.12 -19.64
C PHE A 147 -37.43 -9.85 -20.84
N SER A 148 -37.77 -11.12 -20.68
CA SER A 148 -38.49 -11.90 -21.70
C SER A 148 -39.75 -12.53 -21.10
N ALA A 149 -40.85 -12.46 -21.86
CA ALA A 149 -42.14 -13.03 -21.49
C ALA A 149 -42.67 -13.90 -22.66
N ILE A 150 -43.30 -15.05 -22.35
CA ILE A 150 -43.98 -15.94 -23.30
C ILE A 150 -45.52 -15.80 -23.10
N PRO A 151 -46.39 -15.96 -24.12
CA PRO A 151 -47.16 -14.91 -24.78
C PRO A 151 -48.65 -14.87 -24.37
N LEU A 152 -49.00 -15.18 -23.11
CA LEU A 152 -50.40 -15.04 -22.64
C LEU A 152 -50.68 -13.73 -21.91
N ALA A 153 -49.65 -12.96 -21.55
CA ALA A 153 -49.78 -11.61 -21.01
C ALA A 153 -49.10 -10.63 -21.97
N ARG A 154 -49.87 -9.84 -22.73
CA ARG A 154 -49.34 -8.66 -23.43
C ARG A 154 -49.02 -7.59 -22.39
N VAL A 155 -47.85 -7.69 -21.76
CA VAL A 155 -47.33 -6.64 -20.90
C VAL A 155 -46.54 -5.67 -21.78
N PRO A 156 -47.00 -4.43 -22.01
CA PRO A 156 -46.22 -3.45 -22.76
C PRO A 156 -45.09 -2.95 -21.85
N TYR A 157 -43.90 -3.53 -21.95
CA TYR A 157 -42.72 -2.93 -21.36
C TYR A 157 -42.28 -1.77 -22.27
N ALA A 158 -42.43 -0.53 -21.77
CA ALA A 158 -42.14 0.71 -22.51
C ALA A 158 -40.65 0.88 -22.87
N ASN A 159 -39.76 0.05 -22.33
CA ASN A 159 -38.36 -0.10 -22.76
C ASN A 159 -37.85 -1.49 -22.35
N ALA A 160 -37.45 -2.32 -23.31
CA ALA A 160 -36.95 -3.68 -23.08
C ALA A 160 -35.49 -3.76 -22.61
N ASN A 161 -34.83 -2.62 -22.39
CA ASN A 161 -33.38 -2.54 -22.16
C ASN A 161 -32.97 -1.28 -21.35
N PRO A 162 -33.54 -1.01 -20.17
CA PRO A 162 -33.12 0.15 -19.36
C PRO A 162 -31.70 -0.04 -18.83
N SER A 163 -30.89 1.03 -18.84
CA SER A 163 -29.57 1.04 -18.18
C SER A 163 -29.49 2.26 -17.28
N GLU A 164 -29.32 2.05 -15.97
CA GLU A 164 -29.08 3.13 -15.02
C GLU A 164 -27.63 3.12 -14.54
N ARG A 165 -27.06 4.33 -14.40
CA ARG A 165 -25.72 4.53 -13.88
C ARG A 165 -25.83 5.17 -12.51
N SER A 166 -25.54 4.41 -11.46
CA SER A 166 -25.59 4.90 -10.09
C SER A 166 -24.19 4.96 -9.47
N THR A 167 -23.93 6.03 -8.72
CA THR A 167 -22.72 6.19 -7.91
C THR A 167 -23.04 5.76 -6.49
N ASN A 168 -22.44 4.66 -6.06
CA ASN A 168 -22.65 4.11 -4.72
C ASN A 168 -21.32 4.00 -3.98
N TRP A 169 -21.40 3.81 -2.67
CA TRP A 169 -20.23 3.48 -1.86
C TRP A 169 -20.10 1.96 -1.70
N LYS A 170 -18.86 1.51 -1.56
CA LYS A 170 -18.54 0.13 -1.18
C LYS A 170 -17.55 0.11 -0.02
N ALA A 171 -17.58 -0.99 0.72
CA ALA A 171 -16.58 -1.29 1.74
C ALA A 171 -16.17 -2.76 1.64
N GLY A 172 -14.95 -3.07 2.03
CA GLY A 172 -14.47 -4.43 2.01
C GLY A 172 -13.34 -4.67 3.00
N LEU A 173 -13.17 -5.93 3.36
CA LEU A 173 -12.13 -6.42 4.24
C LEU A 173 -11.46 -7.62 3.59
N GLY A 174 -10.18 -7.82 3.84
CA GLY A 174 -9.47 -8.94 3.26
C GLY A 174 -8.15 -9.25 3.95
N LEU A 175 -7.51 -10.29 3.45
CA LEU A 175 -6.18 -10.73 3.83
C LEU A 175 -5.31 -10.80 2.58
N SER A 176 -4.08 -10.32 2.70
CA SER A 176 -3.07 -10.37 1.65
C SER A 176 -1.86 -11.13 2.18
N TYR A 177 -1.42 -12.16 1.48
CA TYR A 177 -0.23 -12.93 1.79
C TYR A 177 0.83 -12.74 0.70
N ALA A 178 2.03 -12.28 1.08
CA ALA A 178 3.15 -12.14 0.16
C ALA A 178 3.75 -13.52 -0.15
N VAL A 179 3.52 -14.02 -1.36
CA VAL A 179 4.06 -15.31 -1.84
C VAL A 179 5.51 -15.13 -2.29
N THR A 180 5.80 -14.02 -2.97
CA THR A 180 7.14 -13.58 -3.34
C THR A 180 7.28 -12.07 -3.12
N GLU A 181 8.46 -11.51 -3.36
CA GLU A 181 8.68 -10.05 -3.24
C GLU A 181 7.82 -9.23 -4.21
N ALA A 182 7.41 -9.83 -5.34
CA ALA A 182 6.57 -9.18 -6.35
C ALA A 182 5.12 -9.71 -6.36
N LEU A 183 4.86 -10.94 -5.89
CA LEU A 183 3.54 -11.58 -5.99
C LEU A 183 2.87 -11.71 -4.62
N SER A 184 1.62 -11.28 -4.52
CA SER A 184 0.79 -11.46 -3.34
C SER A 184 -0.53 -12.14 -3.69
N LEU A 185 -0.94 -13.09 -2.86
CA LEU A 185 -2.27 -13.68 -2.89
C LEU A 185 -3.20 -12.85 -2.01
N ARG A 186 -4.38 -12.49 -2.51
CA ARG A 186 -5.39 -11.72 -1.76
C ARG A 186 -6.71 -12.48 -1.70
N ALA A 187 -7.31 -12.48 -0.51
CA ALA A 187 -8.67 -12.92 -0.28
C ALA A 187 -9.47 -11.73 0.25
N GLU A 188 -10.57 -11.38 -0.40
CA GLU A 188 -11.34 -10.17 -0.13
C GLU A 188 -12.84 -10.47 -0.06
N ALA A 189 -13.50 -9.90 0.94
CA ALA A 189 -14.94 -9.83 1.06
C ALA A 189 -15.36 -8.37 0.88
N GLU A 190 -16.12 -8.08 -0.17
CA GLU A 190 -16.54 -6.73 -0.56
C GLU A 190 -18.07 -6.63 -0.52
N ARG A 191 -18.60 -5.59 0.12
CA ARG A 191 -20.01 -5.24 0.14
C ARG A 191 -20.26 -3.98 -0.66
N TYR A 192 -21.10 -4.08 -1.67
CA TYR A 192 -21.53 -3.02 -2.57
C TYR A 192 -22.93 -2.56 -2.16
N ARG A 193 -23.10 -1.26 -1.91
CA ARG A 193 -24.44 -0.72 -1.72
C ARG A 193 -25.07 -0.47 -3.08
N LEU A 194 -26.31 -0.94 -3.27
CA LEU A 194 -27.10 -0.69 -4.46
C LEU A 194 -28.25 0.25 -4.10
N LYS A 195 -28.50 1.24 -4.95
CA LYS A 195 -29.74 2.02 -4.97
C LYS A 195 -30.45 1.69 -6.26
N ASP A 196 -31.70 1.22 -6.17
CA ASP A 196 -32.54 0.99 -7.34
C ASP A 196 -33.23 2.29 -7.80
N ALA A 197 -33.88 2.22 -8.97
CA ALA A 197 -34.61 3.32 -9.61
C ALA A 197 -35.87 3.77 -8.85
N VAL A 198 -36.26 3.07 -7.77
CA VAL A 198 -37.52 3.28 -7.02
C VAL A 198 -37.24 3.75 -5.57
N GLY A 199 -35.97 3.85 -5.17
CA GLY A 199 -35.55 4.41 -3.89
C GLY A 199 -35.21 3.39 -2.80
N ASN A 200 -35.21 2.09 -3.10
CA ASN A 200 -34.81 1.05 -2.15
C ASN A 200 -33.28 0.87 -2.12
N THR A 201 -32.75 0.53 -0.93
CA THR A 201 -31.32 0.26 -0.73
C THR A 201 -31.07 -1.23 -0.56
N GLY A 202 -30.43 -1.86 -1.55
CA GLY A 202 -29.98 -3.25 -1.51
C GLY A 202 -28.47 -3.39 -1.26
N HIS A 203 -28.02 -4.62 -1.05
CA HIS A 203 -26.61 -4.97 -0.88
C HIS A 203 -26.25 -6.13 -1.79
N ALA A 204 -25.08 -6.04 -2.42
CA ALA A 204 -24.44 -7.16 -3.11
C ALA A 204 -23.10 -7.44 -2.45
N ASP A 205 -22.80 -8.71 -2.24
CA ASP A 205 -21.55 -9.16 -1.62
C ASP A 205 -20.71 -9.92 -2.66
N LEU A 206 -19.40 -9.68 -2.69
CA LEU A 206 -18.43 -10.40 -3.51
C LEU A 206 -17.34 -10.98 -2.61
N PHE A 207 -17.22 -12.30 -2.62
CA PHE A 207 -16.10 -13.01 -2.00
C PHE A 207 -15.15 -13.44 -3.11
N SER A 208 -13.94 -12.90 -3.13
CA SER A 208 -12.98 -13.12 -4.21
C SER A 208 -11.60 -13.50 -3.70
N VAL A 209 -10.92 -14.32 -4.50
CA VAL A 209 -9.51 -14.65 -4.33
C VAL A 209 -8.78 -14.22 -5.59
N GLY A 210 -7.62 -13.59 -5.43
CA GLY A 210 -6.90 -13.00 -6.53
C GLY A 210 -5.40 -12.93 -6.31
N LEU A 211 -4.70 -12.67 -7.40
CA LEU A 211 -3.26 -12.42 -7.41
C LEU A 211 -3.02 -10.95 -7.68
N VAL A 212 -2.04 -10.40 -6.98
CA VAL A 212 -1.59 -9.02 -7.15
C VAL A 212 -0.09 -9.04 -7.38
N TYR A 213 0.31 -8.47 -8.51
CA TYR A 213 1.69 -8.28 -8.90
C TYR A 213 2.10 -6.83 -8.61
N ARG A 214 3.11 -6.65 -7.76
CA ARG A 214 3.73 -5.36 -7.44
C ARG A 214 4.96 -5.18 -8.32
N TYR A 215 5.01 -4.06 -9.04
CA TYR A 215 6.15 -3.74 -9.89
C TYR A 215 7.29 -3.16 -9.05
N GLY A 216 8.45 -3.81 -9.02
CA GLY A 216 9.64 -3.25 -8.35
C GLY A 216 9.76 -3.59 -6.86
N GLY A 217 9.93 -4.89 -6.58
CA GLY A 217 9.95 -5.52 -5.27
C GLY A 217 10.57 -4.70 -4.13
N SER A 218 9.74 -4.34 -3.18
CA SER A 218 10.11 -4.41 -1.77
C SER A 218 8.86 -4.87 -1.01
N PRO A 219 8.95 -5.97 -0.23
CA PRO A 219 7.82 -6.44 0.54
C PRO A 219 7.34 -5.33 1.51
N PRO A 220 6.05 -5.31 1.89
CA PRO A 220 5.61 -4.45 2.97
C PRO A 220 6.50 -4.72 4.19
N PRO A 221 6.93 -3.69 4.94
CA PRO A 221 7.82 -3.88 6.07
C PRO A 221 7.19 -4.92 6.97
N VAL A 222 7.83 -6.09 7.05
CA VAL A 222 7.47 -7.10 8.04
C VAL A 222 7.66 -6.37 9.35
N ARG A 223 6.58 -6.24 10.14
CA ARG A 223 6.71 -5.74 11.51
C ARG A 223 7.79 -6.62 12.12
N ALA A 224 8.97 -6.04 12.39
CA ALA A 224 10.07 -6.76 13.02
C ALA A 224 9.43 -7.48 14.21
N ALA A 225 9.49 -8.81 14.18
CA ALA A 225 8.87 -9.62 15.23
C ALA A 225 9.30 -9.00 16.54
N ALA A 226 8.33 -8.54 17.35
CA ALA A 226 8.63 -8.07 18.68
C ALA A 226 9.51 -9.16 19.31
N PRO A 227 10.68 -8.80 19.86
CA PRO A 227 11.58 -9.80 20.43
C PRO A 227 10.75 -10.68 21.35
N ALA A 228 10.79 -11.99 21.11
CA ALA A 228 10.01 -12.95 21.88
C ALA A 228 10.21 -12.63 23.37
N PRO A 229 9.14 -12.61 24.18
CA PRO A 229 9.28 -12.33 25.60
C PRO A 229 10.31 -13.30 26.15
N ILE A 230 11.38 -12.75 26.71
CA ILE A 230 12.41 -13.52 27.40
C ILE A 230 11.66 -14.28 28.49
N VAL A 231 11.48 -15.58 28.27
CA VAL A 231 10.94 -16.47 29.28
C VAL A 231 11.96 -16.45 30.40
N VAL A 232 11.66 -15.74 31.48
CA VAL A 232 12.45 -15.79 32.71
C VAL A 232 12.34 -17.25 33.17
N ALA A 233 13.38 -18.03 32.90
CA ALA A 233 13.49 -19.39 33.37
C ALA A 233 13.35 -19.36 34.91
N ALA A 234 12.41 -20.15 35.42
CA ALA A 234 12.19 -20.31 36.85
C ALA A 234 13.51 -20.74 37.52
N ALA A 235 13.79 -20.14 38.68
CA ALA A 235 14.97 -20.43 39.48
C ALA A 235 15.09 -21.94 39.75
N PRO A 236 16.25 -22.58 39.47
CA PRO A 236 16.43 -23.99 39.76
C PRO A 236 16.58 -24.20 41.27
N ALA A 237 16.01 -25.32 41.75
CA ALA A 237 16.14 -25.80 43.11
C ALA A 237 17.62 -26.07 43.49
N PRO A 238 18.00 -26.00 44.78
CA PRO A 238 19.38 -26.13 45.20
C PRO A 238 19.88 -27.57 45.00
N MET A 239 20.91 -27.74 44.15
CA MET A 239 21.69 -28.97 44.03
C MET A 239 22.82 -28.99 45.09
N PRO A 240 23.24 -30.21 45.51
CA PRO A 240 24.26 -30.38 46.54
C PRO A 240 25.65 -29.96 46.05
N ALA A 241 26.48 -29.47 46.97
CA ALA A 241 27.77 -28.86 46.71
C ALA A 241 28.73 -29.78 45.94
N PRO A 242 29.39 -29.30 44.86
CA PRO A 242 30.40 -30.06 44.15
C PRO A 242 31.79 -29.89 44.79
N ALA A 243 32.58 -30.95 44.71
CA ALA A 243 34.01 -31.01 45.04
C ALA A 243 34.82 -30.02 44.17
N PRO A 244 36.02 -29.59 44.61
CA PRO A 244 36.74 -28.49 43.97
C PRO A 244 37.32 -28.91 42.61
N MET A 245 36.91 -28.22 41.54
CA MET A 245 37.52 -28.27 40.21
C MET A 245 38.30 -26.97 39.91
N PRO A 246 39.28 -27.00 38.99
CA PRO A 246 40.20 -25.89 38.72
C PRO A 246 39.47 -24.66 38.18
N ALA A 247 39.97 -23.47 38.54
CA ALA A 247 39.40 -22.19 38.16
C ALA A 247 39.25 -22.02 36.64
N SER A 248 38.03 -21.66 36.20
CA SER A 248 37.71 -21.28 34.81
C SER A 248 38.37 -19.95 34.43
N PRO A 249 38.82 -19.79 33.16
CA PRO A 249 39.42 -18.55 32.70
C PRO A 249 38.40 -17.38 32.71
N PRO A 250 38.87 -16.13 32.93
CA PRO A 250 37.99 -14.97 33.04
C PRO A 250 37.24 -14.67 31.73
N PRO A 251 36.03 -14.08 31.81
CA PRO A 251 35.21 -13.78 30.64
C PRO A 251 35.90 -12.78 29.69
N PRO A 252 35.68 -12.88 28.37
CA PRO A 252 36.30 -11.99 27.40
C PRO A 252 35.83 -10.53 27.61
N PRO A 253 36.70 -9.54 27.36
CA PRO A 253 36.38 -8.14 27.55
C PRO A 253 35.24 -7.66 26.63
N PRO A 254 34.42 -6.69 27.06
CA PRO A 254 33.32 -6.15 26.26
C PRO A 254 33.83 -5.50 24.96
N PRO A 255 33.07 -5.61 23.85
CA PRO A 255 33.44 -5.00 22.57
C PRO A 255 33.55 -3.48 22.68
N PRO A 256 34.43 -2.84 21.89
CA PRO A 256 34.65 -1.41 21.92
C PRO A 256 33.39 -0.62 21.52
N ALA A 257 33.15 0.51 22.20
CA ALA A 257 32.03 1.39 21.88
C ALA A 257 32.26 2.14 20.55
N PRO A 258 31.23 2.28 19.69
CA PRO A 258 31.35 2.99 18.42
C PRO A 258 31.49 4.50 18.64
N MET A 259 32.35 5.14 17.84
CA MET A 259 32.52 6.58 17.76
C MET A 259 31.62 7.13 16.65
N ARG A 260 30.70 8.04 16.99
CA ARG A 260 29.83 8.70 16.00
C ARG A 260 30.19 10.17 15.86
N VAL A 261 30.38 10.61 14.62
CA VAL A 261 30.64 12.00 14.25
C VAL A 261 29.57 12.46 13.28
N THR A 262 28.87 13.54 13.63
CA THR A 262 27.81 14.11 12.79
C THR A 262 28.30 15.42 12.17
N LEU A 263 28.25 15.52 10.85
CA LEU A 263 28.68 16.68 10.08
C LEU A 263 27.47 17.30 9.36
N SER A 264 27.27 18.60 9.49
CA SER A 264 26.19 19.31 8.80
C SER A 264 26.40 19.29 7.28
N ALA A 265 25.35 19.00 6.50
CA ALA A 265 25.46 18.98 5.04
C ALA A 265 25.70 20.39 4.46
N ASP A 266 25.18 21.43 5.11
CA ASP A 266 25.35 22.82 4.67
C ASP A 266 26.80 23.34 4.85
N SER A 267 27.58 22.75 5.77
CA SER A 267 29.01 23.04 5.91
C SER A 267 29.87 22.22 4.94
N LEU A 268 29.41 21.01 4.60
CA LEU A 268 30.10 20.12 3.67
C LEU A 268 29.85 20.47 2.20
N PHE A 269 28.64 20.90 1.83
CA PHE A 269 28.20 21.02 0.43
C PHE A 269 27.48 22.34 0.18
N ASP A 270 27.51 22.81 -1.08
CA ASP A 270 26.59 23.86 -1.50
C ASP A 270 25.16 23.30 -1.69
N PHE A 271 24.19 24.20 -1.76
CA PHE A 271 22.80 23.85 -2.06
C PHE A 271 22.72 23.00 -3.34
N ASP A 272 22.01 21.86 -3.24
CA ASP A 272 21.86 20.85 -4.30
C ASP A 272 23.17 20.32 -4.92
N LYS A 273 24.29 20.40 -4.20
CA LYS A 273 25.55 19.80 -4.64
C LYS A 273 25.99 18.66 -3.73
N SER A 274 26.85 17.82 -4.29
CA SER A 274 27.60 16.75 -3.62
C SER A 274 29.11 16.97 -3.68
N VAL A 275 29.56 18.13 -4.18
CA VAL A 275 30.98 18.51 -4.20
C VAL A 275 31.34 19.13 -2.86
N ILE A 276 32.34 18.56 -2.18
CA ILE A 276 32.76 19.00 -0.85
C ILE A 276 33.45 20.37 -0.93
N LYS A 277 32.97 21.33 -0.13
CA LYS A 277 33.52 22.68 0.02
C LYS A 277 34.86 22.64 0.77
N THR A 278 35.70 23.66 0.59
CA THR A 278 36.98 23.77 1.31
C THR A 278 36.84 23.66 2.82
N GLN A 279 35.84 24.34 3.41
CA GLN A 279 35.56 24.26 4.85
C GLN A 279 35.12 22.86 5.30
N GLY A 280 34.39 22.14 4.43
CA GLY A 280 34.01 20.75 4.68
C GLY A 280 35.21 19.81 4.65
N ARG A 281 36.18 20.07 3.76
CA ARG A 281 37.44 19.32 3.70
C ARG A 281 38.25 19.43 4.99
N GLU A 282 38.39 20.62 5.56
CA GLU A 282 39.10 20.81 6.84
C GLU A 282 38.48 19.99 7.99
N SER A 283 37.15 19.89 8.01
CA SER A 283 36.45 19.09 9.02
C SER A 283 36.68 17.59 8.82
N LEU A 284 36.69 17.14 7.56
CA LEU A 284 37.01 15.76 7.21
C LEU A 284 38.49 15.42 7.40
N ASP A 285 39.40 16.38 7.23
CA ASP A 285 40.83 16.20 7.48
C ASP A 285 41.10 15.99 8.97
N LYS A 286 40.41 16.74 9.84
CA LYS A 286 40.46 16.54 11.29
C LYS A 286 39.95 15.15 11.68
N LEU A 287 38.80 14.75 11.12
CA LEU A 287 38.26 13.41 11.33
C LEU A 287 39.24 12.33 10.85
N ALA A 288 39.81 12.49 9.65
CA ALA A 288 40.80 11.57 9.12
C ALA A 288 42.05 11.50 10.01
N ALA A 289 42.49 12.62 10.60
CA ALA A 289 43.60 12.64 11.54
C ALA A 289 43.29 11.90 12.84
N GLU A 290 42.07 12.03 13.39
CA GLU A 290 41.62 11.27 14.56
C GLU A 290 41.52 9.76 14.28
N LEU A 291 41.19 9.39 13.04
CA LEU A 291 41.13 8.01 12.59
C LEU A 291 42.53 7.38 12.39
N ARG A 292 43.61 8.17 12.36
CA ARG A 292 44.98 7.65 12.22
C ARG A 292 45.37 6.88 13.49
N GLY A 293 45.82 5.64 13.29
CA GLY A 293 46.28 4.77 14.38
C GLY A 293 45.17 4.05 15.14
N VAL A 294 43.91 4.19 14.72
CA VAL A 294 42.79 3.35 15.19
C VAL A 294 42.66 2.13 14.27
N ARG A 295 42.49 0.94 14.84
CA ARG A 295 42.07 -0.25 14.06
C ARG A 295 40.55 -0.25 14.00
N TYR A 296 40.01 0.30 12.91
CA TYR A 296 38.58 0.27 12.65
C TYR A 296 38.18 -1.12 12.11
N GLU A 297 37.01 -1.59 12.52
CA GLU A 297 36.34 -2.78 12.00
C GLU A 297 35.35 -2.39 10.90
N SER A 298 34.62 -1.29 11.09
CA SER A 298 33.65 -0.76 10.15
C SER A 298 33.48 0.76 10.29
N ILE A 299 33.33 1.44 9.16
CA ILE A 299 33.02 2.86 9.01
C ILE A 299 31.76 2.97 8.15
N VAL A 300 30.70 3.55 8.69
CA VAL A 300 29.44 3.76 7.98
C VAL A 300 29.23 5.25 7.80
N VAL A 301 29.19 5.69 6.54
CA VAL A 301 28.89 7.07 6.15
C VAL A 301 27.44 7.13 5.69
N THR A 302 26.59 7.80 6.47
CA THR A 302 25.15 7.91 6.20
C THR A 302 24.79 9.33 5.80
N GLY A 303 24.24 9.51 4.60
CA GLY A 303 23.76 10.80 4.12
C GLY A 303 22.28 11.01 4.42
N HIS A 304 21.91 12.17 4.95
CA HIS A 304 20.53 12.58 5.21
C HIS A 304 20.18 13.86 4.45
N THR A 305 18.91 14.00 4.09
CA THR A 305 18.30 15.21 3.54
C THR A 305 17.21 15.72 4.50
N ASP A 306 16.65 16.89 4.21
CA ASP A 306 15.40 17.29 4.84
C ASP A 306 14.20 16.69 4.08
N ARG A 307 12.99 17.04 4.55
CA ARG A 307 11.72 16.54 4.00
C ARG A 307 11.33 17.17 2.65
N PHE A 308 12.08 18.14 2.12
CA PHE A 308 11.75 18.80 0.86
C PHE A 308 12.42 18.08 -0.31
N GLY A 309 11.70 17.99 -1.44
CA GLY A 309 12.10 17.18 -2.59
C GLY A 309 11.36 15.85 -2.66
N SER A 310 11.46 15.16 -3.80
CA SER A 310 10.90 13.80 -3.92
C SER A 310 11.83 12.80 -3.24
N HIS A 311 11.27 11.71 -2.72
CA HIS A 311 12.06 10.63 -2.11
C HIS A 311 13.16 10.12 -3.05
N ALA A 312 12.85 9.89 -4.33
CA ALA A 312 13.83 9.41 -5.32
C ALA A 312 14.99 10.40 -5.53
N TYR A 313 14.69 11.70 -5.51
CA TYR A 313 15.71 12.74 -5.61
C TYR A 313 16.56 12.82 -4.33
N ASN A 314 15.91 12.81 -3.16
CA ASN A 314 16.58 12.87 -1.86
C ASN A 314 17.44 11.63 -1.59
N MET A 315 17.01 10.45 -2.03
CA MET A 315 17.78 9.22 -1.97
C MET A 315 19.06 9.33 -2.82
N LYS A 316 18.96 9.80 -4.06
CA LYS A 316 20.13 10.00 -4.93
C LYS A 316 21.05 11.11 -4.40
N LEU A 317 20.50 12.17 -3.83
CA LEU A 317 21.28 13.28 -3.28
C LEU A 317 22.03 12.85 -2.02
N SER A 318 21.36 12.18 -1.08
CA SER A 318 21.98 11.65 0.13
C SER A 318 23.04 10.60 -0.19
N GLN A 319 22.78 9.68 -1.12
CA GLN A 319 23.75 8.67 -1.56
C GLN A 319 25.01 9.32 -2.13
N ARG A 320 24.87 10.26 -3.08
CA ARG A 320 26.02 10.97 -3.68
C ARG A 320 26.82 11.77 -2.66
N ARG A 321 26.16 12.33 -1.64
CA ARG A 321 26.83 13.05 -0.55
C ARG A 321 27.61 12.11 0.37
N ALA A 322 27.04 10.97 0.72
CA ALA A 322 27.73 9.94 1.49
C ALA A 322 28.95 9.39 0.73
N GLU A 323 28.78 9.09 -0.56
CA GLU A 323 29.87 8.63 -1.44
C GLU A 323 30.99 9.67 -1.57
N ALA A 324 30.65 10.95 -1.70
CA ALA A 324 31.65 12.01 -1.77
C ALA A 324 32.49 12.08 -0.48
N VAL A 325 31.87 11.98 0.69
CA VAL A 325 32.56 11.95 1.98
C VAL A 325 33.44 10.70 2.10
N ALA A 326 32.91 9.54 1.72
CA ALA A 326 33.65 8.28 1.75
C ALA A 326 34.88 8.30 0.81
N ALA A 327 34.71 8.83 -0.41
CA ALA A 327 35.79 9.00 -1.37
C ALA A 327 36.88 9.94 -0.82
N TYR A 328 36.47 11.03 -0.16
CA TYR A 328 37.42 11.97 0.44
C TYR A 328 38.18 11.35 1.62
N LEU A 329 37.51 10.65 2.53
CA LEU A 329 38.16 9.94 3.64
C LEU A 329 39.12 8.85 3.13
N THR A 330 38.76 8.19 2.04
CA THR A 330 39.65 7.23 1.38
C THR A 330 40.91 7.90 0.85
N GLN A 331 40.77 9.07 0.22
CA GLN A 331 41.90 9.86 -0.31
C GLN A 331 42.84 10.35 0.80
N THR A 332 42.34 10.61 2.01
CA THR A 332 43.15 11.05 3.16
C THR A 332 43.79 9.91 3.95
N GLY A 333 43.59 8.66 3.53
CA GLY A 333 44.30 7.48 4.01
C GLY A 333 43.45 6.49 4.82
N VAL A 334 42.12 6.66 4.87
CA VAL A 334 41.22 5.68 5.49
C VAL A 334 40.96 4.52 4.53
N THR A 335 41.01 3.28 5.02
CA THR A 335 40.92 2.09 4.16
C THR A 335 39.49 1.87 3.67
N SER A 336 39.30 1.88 2.35
CA SER A 336 37.98 1.74 1.71
C SER A 336 37.30 0.40 1.99
N SER A 337 38.04 -0.69 2.22
CA SER A 337 37.46 -2.02 2.46
C SER A 337 36.65 -2.13 3.76
N GLN A 338 36.81 -1.17 4.67
CA GLN A 338 36.09 -1.11 5.94
C GLN A 338 35.08 0.03 5.94
N MET A 339 34.82 0.67 4.79
CA MET A 339 33.95 1.83 4.67
C MET A 339 32.75 1.54 3.79
N SER A 340 31.55 1.90 4.25
CA SER A 340 30.31 1.87 3.49
C SER A 340 29.69 3.26 3.41
N ALA A 341 29.05 3.58 2.28
CA ALA A 341 28.38 4.85 2.05
C ALA A 341 26.91 4.60 1.67
N THR A 342 25.98 5.11 2.48
CA THR A 342 24.55 4.87 2.32
C THR A 342 23.76 6.18 2.41
N GLY A 343 22.91 6.45 1.43
CA GLY A 343 21.90 7.51 1.50
C GLY A 343 20.60 6.98 2.12
N VAL A 344 19.95 7.79 2.94
CA VAL A 344 18.69 7.41 3.60
C VAL A 344 17.60 8.48 3.47
N ASP A 345 17.69 9.35 2.47
CA ASP A 345 16.74 10.47 2.28
C ASP A 345 16.54 11.32 3.56
N GLY A 346 15.32 11.77 3.84
CA GLY A 346 14.92 12.40 5.10
C GLY A 346 14.49 11.43 6.20
N ALA A 347 14.87 10.15 6.12
CA ALA A 347 14.62 9.19 7.19
C ALA A 347 15.41 9.56 8.46
N ASN A 348 14.82 9.23 9.61
CA ASN A 348 15.36 9.54 10.93
C ASN A 348 15.74 11.03 11.09
N PRO A 349 14.77 11.96 10.98
CA PRO A 349 15.02 13.38 11.22
C PRO A 349 15.45 13.61 12.67
N VAL A 350 16.35 14.57 12.87
CA VAL A 350 16.74 15.08 14.18
C VAL A 350 15.64 16.01 14.70
N THR A 351 14.99 16.76 13.81
CA THR A 351 13.86 17.61 14.18
C THR A 351 12.64 16.78 14.60
N LYS A 352 11.98 17.20 15.67
CA LYS A 352 10.82 16.48 16.20
C LYS A 352 9.57 16.72 15.33
N PRO A 353 8.61 15.77 15.29
CA PRO A 353 7.34 16.00 14.61
C PRO A 353 6.64 17.26 15.12
N GLY A 354 6.39 18.21 14.21
CA GLY A 354 5.71 19.48 14.52
C GLY A 354 6.61 20.63 14.98
N GLU A 355 7.92 20.42 15.11
CA GLU A 355 8.89 21.46 15.49
C GLU A 355 9.04 22.50 14.37
N CYS A 356 9.33 22.05 13.15
CA CYS A 356 9.34 22.90 11.96
C CYS A 356 7.96 22.89 11.28
N LYS A 357 7.15 23.92 11.55
CA LYS A 357 5.77 24.08 11.03
C LYS A 357 5.76 24.71 9.64
N GLY A 358 5.08 24.05 8.71
CA GLY A 358 4.86 24.55 7.35
C GLY A 358 5.17 23.51 6.28
N SER A 359 4.32 23.44 5.24
CA SER A 359 4.45 22.47 4.15
C SER A 359 5.24 23.00 2.95
N LYS A 360 5.63 24.28 2.97
CA LYS A 360 6.38 24.93 1.89
C LYS A 360 7.81 25.26 2.36
N PRO A 361 8.81 25.23 1.47
CA PRO A 361 10.19 25.57 1.78
C PRO A 361 10.37 27.09 1.91
N THR A 362 9.77 27.68 2.94
CA THR A 362 10.03 29.08 3.29
C THR A 362 11.41 29.19 3.98
N PRO A 363 12.08 30.35 3.93
CA PRO A 363 13.40 30.52 4.57
C PRO A 363 13.42 30.09 6.04
N ALA A 364 12.36 30.38 6.78
CA ALA A 364 12.22 29.98 8.18
C ALA A 364 12.13 28.45 8.36
N VAL A 365 11.39 27.75 7.48
CA VAL A 365 11.26 26.29 7.56
C VAL A 365 12.53 25.59 7.10
N VAL A 366 13.20 26.10 6.07
CA VAL A 366 14.49 25.57 5.58
C VAL A 366 15.59 25.73 6.63
N ALA A 367 15.61 26.86 7.34
CA ALA A 367 16.53 27.09 8.45
C ALA A 367 16.24 26.15 9.64
N CYS A 368 14.96 25.96 9.99
CA CYS A 368 14.56 25.04 11.05
C CYS A 368 14.95 23.58 10.74
N LEU A 369 14.84 23.15 9.48
CA LEU A 369 15.21 21.80 9.03
C LEU A 369 16.71 21.59 8.78
N GLN A 370 17.54 22.61 9.04
CA GLN A 370 18.99 22.51 8.84
C GLN A 370 19.62 21.30 9.55
N PRO A 371 19.26 20.94 10.80
CA PRO A 371 19.82 19.77 11.48
C PRO A 371 19.55 18.44 10.76
N ASP A 372 18.47 18.35 9.98
CA ASP A 372 18.13 17.11 9.25
C ASP A 372 19.05 16.91 8.04
N ARG A 373 19.51 17.99 7.43
CA ARG A 373 20.51 17.98 6.35
C ARG A 373 21.90 17.73 6.92
N ARG A 374 22.31 16.46 7.01
CA ARG A 374 23.59 16.05 7.63
C ARG A 374 24.20 14.82 6.97
N VAL A 375 25.47 14.57 7.27
CA VAL A 375 26.16 13.31 7.02
C VAL A 375 26.66 12.79 8.36
N GLU A 376 26.28 11.57 8.73
CA GLU A 376 26.77 10.88 9.92
C GLU A 376 27.90 9.93 9.52
N VAL A 377 29.02 9.94 10.25
CA VAL A 377 30.11 9.00 10.11
C VAL A 377 30.21 8.22 11.41
N GLU A 378 29.85 6.95 11.36
CA GLU A 378 29.93 6.03 12.49
C GLU A 378 31.12 5.08 12.32
N VAL A 379 31.98 5.03 13.31
CA VAL A 379 33.25 4.30 13.28
C VAL A 379 33.24 3.31 14.43
N THR A 380 33.29 2.03 14.12
CA THR A 380 33.44 0.95 15.09
C THR A 380 34.86 0.41 14.99
N GLY A 381 35.58 0.30 16.11
CA GLY A 381 36.95 -0.15 16.12
C GLY A 381 37.60 -0.17 17.49
N THR A 382 38.80 -0.74 17.56
CA THR A 382 39.64 -0.74 18.76
C THR A 382 40.81 0.21 18.56
N ARG A 383 41.05 1.10 19.54
CA ARG A 383 42.31 1.83 19.62
C ARG A 383 43.29 0.96 20.41
N PRO A 384 44.42 0.50 19.83
CA PRO A 384 45.41 -0.20 20.63
C PRO A 384 45.86 0.71 21.77
N SER A 385 45.78 0.21 23.00
CA SER A 385 46.29 0.89 24.18
C SER A 385 47.78 1.17 23.96
N ARG A 386 48.17 2.43 24.09
CA ARG A 386 49.57 2.86 23.93
C ARG A 386 50.39 2.47 25.15
#